data_AF-A0AAU5F6V3-F1
#
_entry.id   AF-A0AAU5F6V3-F1
#
_cell.length_a   1.000
_cell.length_b   1.000
_cell.length_c   1.000
_cell.angle_alpha   90.00
_cell.angle_beta   90.00
_cell.angle_gamma   90.00
#
_symmetry.space_group_name_H-M   'P 1'
#
loop_
_entity.id
_entity.type
_entity.pdbx_description
1 polymer ?
#
loop_
_entity_poly.entity_id
_entity_poly.type
_entity_poly.pdbx_seq_one_letter_code
_entity_poly.pdbx_strand_id
1 'polypeptide(L)'
;MAASSRTREIYILALTTLASCAGSVGLTLALTSLPVVQSTATGNAGQAYGAAAAATSVVVLVYLARTFRHQGDEARLHREALQAQTAELSLQRKALEAQMAEITLQRETSQNQHKTTQRSAEAAVRARHIKLAEMAIDDPLLMQCWPDHETGTSADRRKQYMYCNLIISHHCMCHELGYFTDEEVEASLCHLFSNEIVRSFWEGTRAARARTTPHGGTMRKFYEIVELAYLRQLRGEGVAG
;
A
#
# COMPACT_ATOMS: atom_id res chain seq x y z
N MET A 1 45.38 -10.64 11.97
CA MET A 1 46.33 -11.79 12.01
C MET A 1 46.35 -12.65 10.73
N ALA A 2 45.61 -12.33 9.66
CA ALA A 2 45.59 -13.13 8.42
C ALA A 2 46.75 -12.85 7.43
N ALA A 3 47.44 -11.71 7.57
CA ALA A 3 48.49 -11.31 6.63
C ALA A 3 49.75 -12.20 6.71
N SER A 4 50.16 -12.65 7.91
CA SER A 4 51.40 -13.42 8.07
C SER A 4 51.32 -14.85 7.50
N SER A 5 50.12 -15.41 7.40
CA SER A 5 49.91 -16.75 6.81
C SER A 5 50.14 -16.74 5.30
N ARG A 6 49.58 -15.75 4.58
CA ARG A 6 49.79 -15.62 3.12
C ARG A 6 51.24 -15.33 2.78
N THR A 7 51.91 -14.46 3.56
CA THR A 7 53.33 -14.16 3.33
C THR A 7 54.19 -15.40 3.52
N ARG A 8 53.89 -16.24 4.52
CA ARG A 8 54.59 -17.49 4.79
C ARG A 8 54.35 -18.53 3.69
N GLU A 9 53.13 -18.64 3.17
CA GLU A 9 52.83 -19.54 2.04
C GLU A 9 53.54 -19.11 0.75
N ILE A 10 53.55 -17.81 0.44
CA ILE A 10 54.29 -17.26 -0.71
C ILE A 10 55.79 -17.53 -0.56
N TYR A 11 56.34 -17.38 0.65
CA TYR A 11 57.76 -17.60 0.91
C TYR A 11 58.15 -19.07 0.76
N ILE A 12 57.32 -19.98 1.28
CA ILE A 12 57.54 -21.43 1.13
C ILE A 12 57.46 -21.81 -0.36
N LEU A 13 56.50 -21.27 -1.11
CA LEU A 13 56.34 -21.51 -2.55
C LEU A 13 57.52 -20.99 -3.37
N ALA A 14 58.00 -19.79 -3.08
CA ALA A 14 59.17 -19.22 -3.74
C ALA A 14 60.41 -20.07 -3.46
N LEU A 15 60.60 -20.51 -2.22
CA LEU A 15 61.73 -21.34 -1.81
C LEU A 15 61.69 -22.73 -2.48
N THR A 16 60.54 -23.39 -2.54
CA THR A 16 60.42 -24.70 -3.19
C THR A 16 60.62 -24.61 -4.71
N THR A 17 60.16 -23.53 -5.34
CA THR A 17 60.34 -23.29 -6.77
C THR A 17 61.81 -23.02 -7.09
N LEU A 18 62.46 -22.14 -6.31
CA LEU A 18 63.90 -21.88 -6.43
C LEU A 18 64.74 -23.13 -6.19
N ALA A 19 64.41 -23.94 -5.18
CA ALA A 19 65.10 -25.20 -4.90
C ALA A 19 64.91 -26.21 -6.04
N SER A 20 63.72 -26.29 -6.64
CA SER A 20 63.46 -27.16 -7.79
C SER A 20 64.20 -26.68 -9.05
N CYS A 21 64.28 -25.37 -9.30
CA CYS A 21 65.04 -24.79 -10.42
C CYS A 21 66.55 -24.96 -10.21
N ALA A 22 67.06 -24.73 -9.00
CA ALA A 22 68.45 -24.94 -8.67
C ALA A 22 68.83 -26.43 -8.73
N GLY A 23 67.92 -27.32 -8.31
CA GLY A 23 68.08 -28.77 -8.40
C GLY A 23 68.11 -29.26 -9.84
N SER A 24 67.26 -28.74 -10.73
CA SER A 24 67.27 -29.12 -12.14
C SER A 24 68.51 -28.60 -12.88
N VAL A 25 68.94 -27.36 -12.59
CA VAL A 25 70.18 -26.78 -13.13
C VAL A 25 71.40 -27.53 -12.60
N GLY A 26 71.44 -27.83 -11.30
CA GLY A 26 72.53 -28.58 -10.66
C GLY A 26 72.63 -30.01 -11.18
N LEU A 27 71.49 -30.70 -11.37
CA LEU A 27 71.44 -32.04 -11.96
C LEU A 27 71.88 -32.02 -13.43
N THR A 28 71.47 -31.00 -14.20
CA THR A 28 71.89 -30.82 -15.59
C THR A 28 73.40 -30.60 -15.68
N LEU A 29 73.95 -29.71 -14.84
CA LEU A 29 75.39 -29.44 -14.77
C LEU A 29 76.19 -30.68 -14.34
N ALA A 30 75.73 -31.39 -13.30
CA ALA A 30 76.36 -32.62 -12.83
C ALA A 30 76.40 -33.70 -13.92
N LEU A 31 75.29 -33.90 -14.65
CA LEU A 31 75.21 -34.87 -15.75
C LEU A 31 76.10 -34.48 -16.95
N THR A 32 76.29 -33.19 -17.22
CA THR A 32 77.21 -32.71 -18.29
C THR A 32 78.69 -32.78 -17.92
N SER A 33 79.01 -32.85 -16.63
CA SER A 33 80.39 -32.89 -16.12
C SER A 33 80.98 -34.30 -16.02
N LEU A 34 80.19 -35.35 -16.26
CA LEU A 34 80.65 -36.74 -16.23
C LEU A 34 81.33 -37.14 -17.56
N PRO A 35 82.62 -37.53 -17.56
CA PRO A 35 83.38 -37.81 -18.79
C PRO A 35 82.88 -39.02 -19.59
N VAL A 36 82.10 -39.92 -18.98
CA VAL A 36 81.45 -41.06 -19.65
C VAL A 36 80.33 -40.63 -20.61
N VAL A 37 79.73 -39.45 -20.42
CA VAL A 37 78.64 -38.95 -21.28
C VAL A 37 79.19 -38.22 -22.51
N GLN A 38 80.41 -37.68 -22.44
CA GLN A 38 81.03 -36.94 -23.53
C GLN A 38 81.64 -37.84 -24.63
N SER A 39 81.99 -39.10 -24.32
CA SER A 39 82.70 -39.99 -25.27
C SER A 39 81.82 -40.92 -26.10
N THR A 40 80.51 -40.97 -25.88
CA THR A 40 79.57 -41.81 -26.65
C THR A 40 78.42 -40.98 -27.20
N ALA A 41 78.47 -40.77 -28.52
CA ALA A 41 77.41 -40.36 -29.45
C ALA A 41 76.01 -40.13 -28.83
N THR A 42 75.58 -38.86 -28.81
CA THR A 42 74.22 -38.29 -29.00
C THR A 42 72.96 -38.88 -28.33
N GLY A 43 72.91 -40.15 -27.91
CA GLY A 43 71.75 -40.81 -27.31
C GLY A 43 71.58 -40.58 -25.79
N ASN A 44 72.68 -40.44 -25.04
CA ASN A 44 72.62 -40.35 -23.56
C ASN A 44 72.26 -38.94 -23.05
N ALA A 45 72.61 -37.88 -23.78
CA ALA A 45 72.23 -36.52 -23.43
C ALA A 45 70.70 -36.33 -23.48
N GLY A 46 70.03 -36.91 -24.49
CA GLY A 46 68.57 -36.87 -24.62
C GLY A 46 67.84 -37.51 -23.44
N GLN A 47 68.39 -38.60 -22.88
CA GLN A 47 67.81 -39.27 -21.70
C GLN A 47 67.96 -38.44 -20.42
N ALA A 48 69.11 -37.77 -20.24
CA ALA A 48 69.34 -36.86 -19.11
C ALA A 48 68.38 -35.65 -19.13
N TYR A 49 68.23 -35.01 -20.30
CA TYR A 49 67.27 -33.91 -20.47
C TYR A 49 65.83 -34.39 -20.31
N GLY A 50 65.49 -35.58 -20.81
CA GLY A 50 64.17 -36.19 -20.62
C GLY A 50 63.85 -36.47 -19.14
N ALA A 51 64.83 -36.97 -18.37
CA ALA A 51 64.67 -37.22 -16.93
C ALA A 51 64.50 -35.91 -16.14
N ALA A 52 65.29 -34.87 -16.45
CA ALA A 52 65.15 -33.55 -15.82
C ALA A 52 63.81 -32.88 -16.14
N ALA A 53 63.34 -32.96 -17.40
CA ALA A 53 62.04 -32.45 -17.82
C ALA A 53 60.87 -33.21 -17.19
N ALA A 54 61.02 -34.53 -16.99
CA ALA A 54 60.03 -35.33 -16.28
C ALA A 54 59.93 -34.93 -14.80
N ALA A 55 61.08 -34.72 -14.13
CA ALA A 55 61.10 -34.31 -12.73
C ALA A 55 60.46 -32.92 -12.51
N THR A 56 60.73 -31.94 -13.38
CA THR A 56 60.10 -30.62 -13.28
C THR A 56 58.61 -30.66 -13.61
N SER A 57 58.20 -31.49 -14.59
CA SER A 57 56.78 -31.68 -14.93
C SER A 57 55.99 -32.25 -13.74
N VAL A 58 56.56 -33.20 -13.00
CA VAL A 58 55.93 -33.76 -11.79
C VAL A 58 55.72 -32.67 -10.73
N VAL A 59 56.72 -31.81 -10.49
CA VAL A 59 56.60 -30.70 -9.52
C VAL A 59 55.52 -29.71 -9.95
N VAL A 60 55.47 -29.34 -11.23
CA VAL A 60 54.43 -28.46 -11.77
C VAL A 60 53.04 -29.07 -11.62
N LEU A 61 52.87 -30.37 -11.90
CA LEU A 61 51.59 -31.05 -11.75
C LEU A 61 51.13 -31.11 -10.29
N VAL A 62 52.04 -31.36 -9.34
CA VAL A 62 51.71 -31.32 -7.89
C VAL A 62 51.27 -29.92 -7.47
N TYR A 63 51.95 -28.88 -7.97
CA TYR A 63 51.58 -27.50 -7.69
C TYR A 63 50.22 -27.11 -8.29
N LEU A 64 49.96 -27.47 -9.55
CA LEU A 64 48.67 -27.27 -10.20
C LEU A 64 47.56 -28.02 -9.47
N ALA A 65 47.79 -29.28 -9.09
CA ALA A 65 46.83 -30.07 -8.32
C ALA A 65 46.52 -29.43 -6.96
N ARG A 66 47.54 -28.89 -6.26
CA ARG A 66 47.33 -28.16 -5.00
C ARG A 66 46.53 -26.87 -5.23
N THR A 67 46.85 -26.12 -6.29
CA THR A 67 46.16 -24.87 -6.63
C THR A 67 44.70 -25.12 -6.99
N PHE A 68 44.40 -26.15 -7.77
CA PHE A 68 43.02 -26.53 -8.10
C PHE A 68 42.23 -26.97 -6.87
N ARG A 69 42.85 -27.71 -5.94
CA ARG A 69 42.18 -28.08 -4.67
C ARG A 69 41.89 -26.85 -3.82
N HIS A 70 42.85 -25.93 -3.71
CA HIS A 70 42.67 -24.68 -2.99
C HIS A 70 41.55 -23.81 -3.59
N GLN A 71 41.55 -23.62 -4.92
CA GLN A 71 40.49 -22.91 -5.63
C GLN A 71 39.12 -23.59 -5.48
N GLY A 72 39.10 -24.93 -5.46
CA GLY A 72 37.88 -25.71 -5.23
C GLY A 72 37.28 -25.47 -3.84
N ASP A 73 38.12 -25.39 -2.80
CA ASP A 73 37.69 -25.09 -1.44
C ASP A 73 37.20 -23.64 -1.30
N GLU A 74 37.91 -22.65 -1.88
CA GLU A 74 37.45 -21.25 -1.91
C GLU A 74 36.10 -21.11 -2.63
N ALA A 75 35.93 -21.76 -3.79
CA ALA A 75 34.69 -21.75 -4.54
C ALA A 75 33.53 -22.45 -3.80
N ARG A 76 33.82 -23.43 -2.93
CA ARG A 76 32.81 -24.04 -2.05
C ARG A 76 32.39 -23.05 -0.97
N LEU A 77 33.34 -22.43 -0.28
CA LEU A 77 33.06 -21.43 0.76
C LEU A 77 32.27 -20.24 0.22
N HIS A 78 32.60 -19.75 -0.98
CA HIS A 78 31.85 -18.68 -1.63
C HIS A 78 30.40 -19.07 -1.92
N ARG A 79 30.17 -20.30 -2.40
CA ARG A 79 28.81 -20.80 -2.64
C ARG A 79 28.00 -20.93 -1.35
N GLU A 80 28.60 -21.44 -0.29
CA GLU A 80 27.97 -21.54 1.03
C GLU A 80 27.62 -20.15 1.59
N ALA A 81 28.53 -19.18 1.46
CA ALA A 81 28.28 -17.80 1.90
C ALA A 81 27.14 -17.15 1.09
N LEU A 82 27.10 -17.33 -0.22
CA LEU A 82 26.00 -16.84 -1.07
C LEU A 82 24.68 -17.52 -0.73
N GLN A 83 24.68 -18.82 -0.44
CA GLN A 83 23.49 -19.55 0.00
C GLN A 83 22.97 -19.03 1.34
N ALA A 84 23.85 -18.75 2.30
CA ALA A 84 23.47 -18.16 3.58
C ALA A 84 22.88 -16.75 3.39
N GLN A 85 23.51 -15.91 2.56
CA GLN A 85 23.04 -14.55 2.29
C GLN A 85 21.69 -14.54 1.56
N THR A 86 21.49 -15.42 0.59
CA THR A 86 20.21 -15.55 -0.12
C THR A 86 19.10 -16.06 0.80
N ALA A 87 19.41 -16.98 1.71
CA ALA A 87 18.46 -17.42 2.73
C ALA A 87 18.05 -16.25 3.64
N GLU A 88 19.00 -15.45 4.11
CA GLU A 88 18.72 -14.27 4.94
C GLU A 88 17.85 -13.24 4.22
N LEU A 89 18.19 -12.89 2.97
CA LEU A 89 17.39 -11.97 2.15
C LEU A 89 15.98 -12.49 1.91
N SER A 90 15.81 -13.82 1.75
CA SER A 90 14.48 -14.41 1.58
C SER A 90 13.61 -14.24 2.83
N LEU A 91 14.22 -14.29 4.03
CA LEU A 91 13.53 -14.05 5.30
C LEU A 91 13.19 -12.57 5.47
N GLN A 92 14.14 -11.68 5.18
CA GLN A 92 13.91 -10.23 5.22
C GLN A 92 12.78 -9.82 4.27
N ARG A 93 12.76 -10.37 3.05
CA ARG A 93 11.71 -10.11 2.08
C ARG A 93 10.33 -10.55 2.60
N LYS A 94 10.24 -11.76 3.17
CA LYS A 94 8.97 -12.25 3.77
C LYS A 94 8.52 -11.38 4.94
N ALA A 95 9.45 -10.93 5.78
CA ALA A 95 9.12 -10.02 6.88
C ALA A 95 8.61 -8.67 6.38
N LEU A 96 9.22 -8.13 5.33
CA LEU A 96 8.76 -6.89 4.69
C LEU A 96 7.38 -7.06 4.04
N GLU A 97 7.15 -8.16 3.33
CA GLU A 97 5.85 -8.49 2.73
C GLU A 97 4.75 -8.59 3.81
N ALA A 98 5.04 -9.22 4.95
CA ALA A 98 4.13 -9.28 6.09
C ALA A 98 3.82 -7.89 6.68
N GLN A 99 4.85 -7.05 6.85
CA GLN A 99 4.66 -5.67 7.33
C GLN A 99 3.82 -4.83 6.36
N MET A 100 4.03 -4.97 5.05
CA MET A 100 3.23 -4.25 4.04
C MET A 100 1.77 -4.69 4.07
N ALA A 101 1.50 -5.99 4.25
CA ALA A 101 0.15 -6.51 4.41
C ALA A 101 -0.54 -5.95 5.66
N GLU A 102 0.19 -5.87 6.78
CA GLU A 102 -0.31 -5.30 8.03
C GLU A 102 -0.64 -3.80 7.91
N ILE A 103 0.24 -3.01 7.30
CA ILE A 103 0.00 -1.57 7.06
C ILE A 103 -1.23 -1.37 6.18
N THR A 104 -1.43 -2.22 5.18
CA THR A 104 -2.60 -2.14 4.29
C THR A 104 -3.88 -2.38 5.08
N LEU A 105 -3.92 -3.45 5.87
CA LEU A 105 -5.05 -3.75 6.74
C LEU A 105 -5.32 -2.61 7.76
N GLN A 106 -4.26 -2.04 8.33
CA GLN A 106 -4.38 -0.93 9.28
C GLN A 106 -4.97 0.33 8.61
N ARG A 107 -4.60 0.60 7.35
CA ARG A 107 -5.19 1.71 6.59
C ARG A 107 -6.66 1.48 6.29
N GLU A 108 -7.03 0.29 5.85
CA GLU A 108 -8.42 -0.07 5.56
C GLU A 108 -9.30 0.04 6.81
N THR A 109 -8.83 -0.51 7.94
CA THR A 109 -9.53 -0.41 9.22
C THR A 109 -9.69 1.03 9.68
N SER A 110 -8.64 1.86 9.58
CA SER A 110 -8.69 3.28 9.94
C SER A 110 -9.67 4.05 9.05
N GLN A 111 -9.69 3.79 7.74
CA GLN A 111 -10.65 4.40 6.81
C GLN A 111 -12.09 4.00 7.13
N ASN A 112 -12.33 2.74 7.45
CA ASN A 112 -13.66 2.25 7.81
C ASN A 112 -14.12 2.81 9.17
N GLN A 113 -13.22 2.95 10.13
CA GLN A 113 -13.49 3.61 11.40
C GLN A 113 -13.85 5.08 11.20
N HIS A 114 -13.11 5.79 10.35
CA HIS A 114 -13.40 7.19 10.04
C HIS A 114 -14.80 7.35 9.42
N LYS A 115 -15.13 6.55 8.39
CA LYS A 115 -16.47 6.55 7.76
C LYS A 115 -17.58 6.25 8.78
N THR A 116 -17.37 5.26 9.64
CA THR A 116 -18.36 4.89 10.67
C THR A 116 -18.54 6.01 11.69
N THR A 117 -17.45 6.62 12.15
CA THR A 117 -17.48 7.75 13.09
C THR A 117 -18.20 8.95 12.49
N GLN A 118 -17.93 9.26 11.22
CA GLN A 118 -18.62 10.32 10.50
C GLN A 118 -20.13 10.06 10.42
N ARG A 119 -20.54 8.85 9.99
CA ARG A 119 -21.96 8.46 9.94
C ARG A 119 -22.64 8.55 11.31
N SER A 120 -21.95 8.13 12.37
CA SER A 120 -22.44 8.22 13.74
C SER A 120 -22.61 9.67 14.20
N ALA A 121 -21.63 10.53 13.91
CA ALA A 121 -21.70 11.95 14.22
C ALA A 121 -22.88 12.64 13.49
N GLU A 122 -23.07 12.34 12.20
CA GLU A 122 -24.22 12.84 11.43
C GLU A 122 -25.55 12.39 12.04
N ALA A 123 -25.68 11.10 12.39
CA ALA A 123 -26.88 10.59 13.06
C ALA A 123 -27.15 11.28 14.40
N ALA A 124 -26.10 11.55 15.19
CA ALA A 124 -26.23 12.26 16.46
C ALA A 124 -26.68 13.72 16.27
N VAL A 125 -26.17 14.43 15.26
CA VAL A 125 -26.64 15.79 14.91
C VAL A 125 -28.12 15.77 14.52
N ARG A 126 -28.53 14.80 13.69
CA ARG A 126 -29.94 14.64 13.28
C ARG A 126 -30.86 14.34 14.46
N ALA A 127 -30.46 13.45 15.36
CA ALA A 127 -31.22 13.13 16.57
C ALA A 127 -31.39 14.37 17.48
N ARG A 128 -30.34 15.20 17.62
CA ARG A 128 -30.44 16.47 18.35
C ARG A 128 -31.39 17.46 17.68
N HIS A 129 -31.35 17.58 16.36
CA HIS A 129 -32.28 18.43 15.61
C HIS A 129 -33.74 18.03 15.83
N ILE A 130 -34.06 16.73 15.73
CA ILE A 130 -35.39 16.20 16.02
C ILE A 130 -35.78 16.54 17.46
N LYS A 131 -34.90 16.31 18.42
CA LYS A 131 -35.19 16.58 19.83
C LYS A 131 -35.48 18.06 20.10
N LEU A 132 -34.73 18.98 19.47
CA LEU A 132 -34.99 20.42 19.58
C LEU A 132 -36.36 20.80 19.01
N ALA A 133 -36.76 20.20 17.89
CA ALA A 133 -38.07 20.42 17.29
C ALA A 133 -39.21 19.86 18.16
N GLU A 134 -39.06 18.66 18.71
CA GLU A 134 -40.03 18.07 19.65
C GLU A 134 -40.26 18.99 20.86
N MET A 135 -39.18 19.42 21.52
CA MET A 135 -39.28 20.33 22.67
C MET A 135 -40.00 21.64 22.32
N ALA A 136 -39.76 22.18 21.12
CA ALA A 136 -40.45 23.38 20.66
C ALA A 136 -41.93 23.14 20.36
N ILE A 137 -42.31 21.96 19.86
CA ILE A 137 -43.72 21.61 19.59
C ILE A 137 -44.50 21.48 20.90
N ASP A 138 -43.88 20.89 21.91
CA ASP A 138 -44.49 20.63 23.22
C ASP A 138 -44.61 21.90 24.08
N ASP A 139 -43.63 22.81 24.01
CA ASP A 139 -43.59 24.04 24.80
C ASP A 139 -43.79 25.30 23.92
N PRO A 140 -44.93 26.02 24.07
CA PRO A 140 -45.20 27.27 23.34
C PRO A 140 -44.18 28.39 23.59
N LEU A 141 -43.47 28.40 24.74
CA LEU A 141 -42.41 29.38 25.02
C LEU A 141 -41.17 29.07 24.19
N LEU A 142 -40.77 27.79 24.10
CA LEU A 142 -39.65 27.37 23.26
C LEU A 142 -39.96 27.55 21.78
N MET A 143 -41.23 27.37 21.38
CA MET A 143 -41.68 27.63 20.02
C MET A 143 -41.31 29.06 19.59
N GLN A 144 -41.48 30.07 20.45
CA GLN A 144 -41.22 31.49 20.14
C GLN A 144 -39.77 31.80 19.76
N CYS A 145 -38.80 30.96 20.16
CA CYS A 145 -37.41 31.11 19.75
C CYS A 145 -37.18 30.83 18.26
N TRP A 146 -38.13 30.16 17.59
CA TRP A 146 -38.07 29.90 16.16
C TRP A 146 -38.66 31.07 15.36
N PRO A 147 -38.02 31.48 14.24
CA PRO A 147 -38.54 32.53 13.38
C PRO A 147 -39.91 32.17 12.81
N ASP A 148 -40.81 33.16 12.72
CA ASP A 148 -42.08 32.98 12.04
C ASP A 148 -41.87 32.90 10.53
N HIS A 149 -42.50 31.91 9.89
CA HIS A 149 -42.47 31.75 8.43
C HIS A 149 -43.41 32.74 7.73
N GLU A 150 -44.54 33.08 8.37
CA GLU A 150 -45.54 34.03 7.89
C GLU A 150 -45.99 34.95 9.04
N THR A 151 -46.17 36.24 8.77
CA THR A 151 -46.58 37.22 9.80
C THR A 151 -47.99 36.92 10.29
N GLY A 152 -48.19 36.83 11.60
CA GLY A 152 -49.52 36.60 12.20
C GLY A 152 -49.96 35.12 12.25
N THR A 153 -49.02 34.19 12.07
CA THR A 153 -49.29 32.74 12.15
C THR A 153 -49.80 32.35 13.55
N SER A 154 -50.91 31.60 13.62
CA SER A 154 -51.43 31.08 14.89
C SER A 154 -50.46 30.08 15.54
N ALA A 155 -50.55 29.91 16.87
CA ALA A 155 -49.71 28.97 17.61
C ALA A 155 -49.83 27.52 17.07
N ASP A 156 -51.03 27.09 16.69
CA ASP A 156 -51.27 25.77 16.11
C ASP A 156 -50.63 25.62 14.73
N ARG A 157 -50.71 26.67 13.90
CA ARG A 157 -50.09 26.66 12.57
C ARG A 157 -48.55 26.61 12.67
N ARG A 158 -47.95 27.25 13.68
CA ARG A 158 -46.51 27.13 13.95
C ARG A 158 -46.09 25.68 14.27
N LYS A 159 -46.87 24.96 15.08
CA LYS A 159 -46.63 23.54 15.35
C LYS A 159 -46.73 22.69 14.09
N GLN A 160 -47.71 22.95 13.25
CA GLN A 160 -47.86 22.28 11.95
C GLN A 160 -46.66 22.54 11.04
N TYR A 161 -46.19 23.79 10.93
CA TYR A 161 -45.01 24.12 10.14
C TYR A 161 -43.72 23.47 10.67
N MET A 162 -43.57 23.37 12.00
CA MET A 162 -42.46 22.63 12.60
C MET A 162 -42.50 21.14 12.22
N TYR A 163 -43.69 20.54 12.23
CA TYR A 163 -43.88 19.17 11.79
C TYR A 163 -43.62 18.99 10.28
N CYS A 164 -44.06 19.93 9.43
CA CYS A 164 -43.74 19.95 8.00
C CYS A 164 -42.22 20.02 7.76
N ASN A 165 -41.49 20.82 8.55
CA ASN A 165 -40.04 20.88 8.48
C ASN A 165 -39.40 19.51 8.78
N LEU A 166 -39.91 18.77 9.77
CA LEU A 166 -39.43 17.42 10.09
C LEU A 166 -39.71 16.43 8.94
N ILE A 167 -40.90 16.47 8.33
CA ILE A 167 -41.25 15.59 7.19
C ILE A 167 -40.31 15.85 6.00
N ILE A 168 -40.15 17.10 5.58
CA ILE A 168 -39.30 17.44 4.43
C ILE A 168 -37.84 17.10 4.71
N SER A 169 -37.36 17.35 5.94
CA SER A 169 -35.99 16.99 6.35
C SER A 169 -35.79 15.47 6.36
N HIS A 170 -36.80 14.70 6.76
CA HIS A 170 -36.77 13.24 6.71
C HIS A 170 -36.66 12.72 5.28
N HIS A 171 -37.47 13.24 4.34
CA HIS A 171 -37.37 12.88 2.93
C HIS A 171 -36.00 13.23 2.34
N CYS A 172 -35.45 14.40 2.68
CA CYS A 172 -34.11 14.81 2.26
C CYS A 172 -33.06 13.78 2.72
N MET A 173 -33.12 13.38 3.99
CA MET A 173 -32.21 12.38 4.55
C MET A 173 -32.36 11.01 3.87
N CYS A 174 -33.59 10.54 3.64
CA CYS A 174 -33.82 9.27 2.97
C CYS A 174 -33.29 9.27 1.53
N HIS A 175 -33.43 10.39 0.82
CA HIS A 175 -32.83 10.58 -0.51
C HIS A 175 -31.30 10.58 -0.46
N GLU A 176 -30.70 11.32 0.48
CA GLU A 176 -29.24 11.36 0.66
C GLU A 176 -28.62 9.99 0.96
N LEU A 177 -29.33 9.17 1.75
CA LEU A 177 -28.90 7.82 2.10
C LEU A 177 -29.23 6.78 1.01
N GLY A 178 -29.92 7.17 -0.07
CA GLY A 178 -30.30 6.29 -1.17
C GLY A 178 -31.43 5.32 -0.84
N TYR A 179 -32.24 5.60 0.19
CA TYR A 179 -33.45 4.82 0.49
C TYR A 179 -34.59 5.09 -0.50
N PHE A 180 -34.58 6.26 -1.15
CA PHE A 180 -35.53 6.62 -2.19
C PHE A 180 -34.80 7.04 -3.46
N THR A 181 -35.29 6.60 -4.62
CA THR A 181 -34.86 7.14 -5.92
C THR A 181 -35.42 8.55 -6.13
N ASP A 182 -34.94 9.24 -7.16
CA ASP A 182 -35.45 10.58 -7.47
C ASP A 182 -36.95 10.56 -7.78
N GLU A 183 -37.42 9.55 -8.52
CA GLU A 183 -38.82 9.37 -8.91
C GLU A 183 -39.71 9.03 -7.71
N GLU A 184 -39.23 8.18 -6.79
CA GLU A 184 -39.95 7.83 -5.56
C GLU A 184 -40.11 9.03 -4.63
N VAL A 185 -39.04 9.83 -4.48
CA VAL A 185 -39.10 11.10 -3.74
C VAL A 185 -40.10 12.05 -4.39
N GLU A 186 -40.04 12.21 -5.71
CA GLU A 186 -40.94 13.10 -6.43
C GLU A 186 -42.40 12.69 -6.23
N ALA A 187 -42.73 11.42 -6.44
CA ALA A 187 -44.09 10.90 -6.29
C ALA A 187 -44.61 11.08 -4.84
N SER A 188 -43.77 10.77 -3.85
CA SER A 188 -44.12 10.94 -2.44
C SER A 188 -44.35 12.41 -2.09
N LEU A 189 -43.53 13.32 -2.60
CA LEU A 189 -43.66 14.76 -2.33
C LEU A 189 -44.84 15.37 -3.08
N CYS A 190 -45.14 14.93 -4.31
CA CYS A 190 -46.37 15.31 -5.02
C CYS A 190 -47.60 15.00 -4.17
N HIS A 191 -47.67 13.78 -3.64
CA HIS A 191 -48.76 13.39 -2.74
C HIS A 191 -48.79 14.24 -1.47
N LEU A 192 -47.63 14.51 -0.85
CA LEU A 192 -47.55 15.36 0.34
C LEU A 192 -48.04 16.79 0.07
N PHE A 193 -47.71 17.35 -1.10
CA PHE A 193 -48.17 18.67 -1.52
C PHE A 193 -49.66 18.74 -1.87
N SER A 194 -50.39 17.62 -1.88
CA SER A 194 -51.86 17.67 -1.95
C SER A 194 -52.47 18.40 -0.74
N ASN A 195 -51.76 18.40 0.40
CA ASN A 195 -52.17 19.09 1.62
C ASN A 195 -51.81 20.60 1.55
N GLU A 196 -52.80 21.46 1.79
CA GLU A 196 -52.64 22.92 1.79
C GLU A 196 -51.58 23.40 2.78
N ILE A 197 -51.51 22.80 3.97
CA ILE A 197 -50.60 23.21 5.04
C ILE A 197 -49.14 23.04 4.59
N VAL A 198 -48.84 21.93 3.92
CA VAL A 198 -47.49 21.66 3.43
C VAL A 198 -47.13 22.61 2.28
N ARG A 199 -48.10 22.95 1.42
CA ARG A 199 -47.88 23.94 0.34
C ARG A 199 -47.59 25.32 0.89
N SER A 200 -48.37 25.82 1.85
CA SER A 200 -48.15 27.14 2.46
C SER A 200 -46.79 27.18 3.18
N PHE A 201 -46.45 26.12 3.91
CA PHE A 201 -45.13 25.98 4.53
C PHE A 201 -43.99 26.04 3.50
N TRP A 202 -44.12 25.32 2.39
CA TRP A 202 -43.10 25.31 1.35
C TRP A 202 -42.96 26.69 0.69
N GLU A 203 -44.07 27.35 0.41
CA GLU A 203 -44.06 28.69 -0.18
C GLU A 203 -43.35 29.71 0.71
N GLY A 204 -43.59 29.66 2.03
CA GLY A 204 -42.91 30.52 3.01
C GLY A 204 -41.42 30.21 3.19
N THR A 205 -40.97 28.99 2.89
CA THR A 205 -39.58 28.55 3.18
C THR A 205 -38.69 28.34 1.97
N ARG A 206 -39.25 28.15 0.76
CA ARG A 206 -38.51 27.81 -0.47
C ARG A 206 -37.42 28.83 -0.81
N ALA A 207 -37.69 30.12 -0.65
CA ALA A 207 -36.70 31.17 -0.95
C ALA A 207 -35.50 31.12 0.02
N ALA A 208 -35.73 30.87 1.31
CA ALA A 208 -34.67 30.74 2.29
C ALA A 208 -33.83 29.46 2.05
N ARG A 209 -34.49 28.35 1.73
CA ARG A 209 -33.82 27.09 1.39
C ARG A 209 -32.99 27.20 0.11
N ALA A 210 -33.50 27.88 -0.91
CA ALA A 210 -32.77 28.12 -2.15
C ALA A 210 -31.46 28.90 -1.94
N ARG A 211 -31.43 29.83 -0.97
CA ARG A 211 -30.23 30.61 -0.61
C ARG A 211 -29.24 29.88 0.28
N THR A 212 -29.71 29.00 1.16
CA THR A 212 -28.88 28.33 2.18
C THR A 212 -28.35 26.97 1.72
N THR A 213 -28.99 26.35 0.73
CA THR A 213 -28.54 25.08 0.18
C THR A 213 -27.21 25.27 -0.57
N PRO A 214 -26.17 24.48 -0.28
CA PRO A 214 -24.90 24.53 -1.00
C PRO A 214 -25.08 24.38 -2.52
N HIS A 215 -24.17 24.96 -3.29
CA HIS A 215 -24.13 24.76 -4.73
C HIS A 215 -23.68 23.32 -5.04
N GLY A 216 -24.56 22.52 -5.64
CA GLY A 216 -24.31 21.13 -6.02
C GLY A 216 -24.56 20.11 -4.89
N GLY A 217 -24.43 18.82 -5.23
CA GLY A 217 -24.61 17.70 -4.31
C GLY A 217 -26.05 17.16 -4.20
N THR A 218 -26.20 16.08 -3.44
CA THR A 218 -27.48 15.36 -3.31
C THR A 218 -28.58 16.21 -2.67
N MET A 219 -28.25 17.03 -1.67
CA MET A 219 -29.19 17.95 -1.02
C MET A 219 -29.78 18.98 -2.01
N ARG A 220 -28.94 19.51 -2.92
CA ARG A 220 -29.40 20.46 -3.94
C ARG A 220 -30.37 19.79 -4.91
N LYS A 221 -30.00 18.60 -5.38
CA LYS A 221 -30.84 17.78 -6.26
C LYS A 221 -32.17 17.44 -5.59
N PHE A 222 -32.16 17.07 -4.31
CA PHE A 222 -33.37 16.85 -3.52
C PHE A 222 -34.31 18.06 -3.58
N TYR A 223 -33.82 19.27 -3.31
CA TYR A 223 -34.67 20.47 -3.33
C TYR A 223 -35.16 20.85 -4.73
N GLU A 224 -34.44 20.49 -5.79
CA GLU A 224 -34.91 20.63 -7.17
C GLU A 224 -36.08 19.67 -7.45
N ILE A 225 -36.02 18.44 -6.93
CA ILE A 225 -37.11 17.47 -7.01
C ILE A 225 -38.33 17.96 -6.20
N VAL A 226 -38.11 18.49 -5.00
CA VAL A 226 -39.19 19.06 -4.16
C VAL A 226 -39.89 20.20 -4.90
N GLU A 227 -39.12 21.08 -5.53
CA GLU A 227 -39.65 22.19 -6.32
C GLU A 227 -40.45 21.70 -7.54
N LEU A 228 -39.94 20.68 -8.25
CA LEU A 228 -40.65 20.07 -9.37
C LEU A 228 -41.99 19.47 -8.94
N ALA A 229 -42.00 18.72 -7.83
CA ALA A 229 -43.19 18.11 -7.27
C ALA A 229 -44.22 19.17 -6.85
N TYR A 230 -43.78 20.24 -6.20
CA TYR A 230 -44.62 21.38 -5.83
C TYR A 230 -45.27 22.03 -7.06
N LEU A 231 -44.49 22.31 -8.12
CA LEU A 231 -44.99 22.92 -9.34
C LEU A 231 -45.96 22.01 -10.11
N ARG A 232 -45.72 20.68 -10.13
CA ARG A 232 -46.66 19.71 -10.72
C ARG A 232 -47.99 19.70 -9.99
N GLN A 233 -47.95 19.72 -8.66
CA GLN A 233 -49.16 19.78 -7.85
C GLN A 233 -49.95 21.07 -8.09
N LEU A 234 -49.27 22.22 -8.23
CA LEU A 234 -49.92 23.49 -8.58
C LEU A 234 -50.58 23.47 -9.96
N ARG A 235 -50.01 22.75 -10.93
CA ARG A 235 -50.58 22.59 -12.27
C ARG A 235 -51.74 21.57 -12.34
N GLY A 236 -52.03 20.87 -11.24
CA GLY A 236 -53.04 19.81 -11.22
C GLY A 236 -52.59 18.52 -11.90
N GLU A 237 -51.29 18.36 -12.16
CA GLU A 237 -50.68 17.17 -12.78
C GLU A 237 -50.28 16.10 -11.74
N GLY A 238 -50.50 16.37 -10.45
CA GLY A 238 -50.25 15.43 -9.38
C GLY A 238 -51.22 14.26 -9.44
N VAL A 239 -50.67 13.07 -9.66
CA VAL A 239 -51.37 11.78 -9.77
C VAL A 239 -52.53 11.69 -8.76
N ALA A 240 -53.76 11.60 -9.29
CA ALA A 240 -54.89 11.08 -8.53
C ALA A 240 -54.52 9.68 -8.04
N GLY A 241 -54.50 9.51 -6.72
CA GLY A 241 -53.94 8.33 -6.03
C GLY A 241 -54.47 6.98 -6.49
#